data_AF-A0A7X8I7H0-F1
#
_entry.id   AF-A0A7X8I7H0-F1
#
_cell.length_a   1.000
_cell.length_b   1.000
_cell.length_c   1.000
_cell.angle_alpha   90.00
_cell.angle_beta   90.00
_cell.angle_gamma   90.00
#
_symmetry.space_group_name_H-M   'P 1'
#
loop_
_entity.id
_entity.type
_entity.pdbx_description
1 polymer ?
#
loop_
_entity_poly.entity_id
_entity_poly.type
_entity_poly.pdbx_seq_one_letter_code
_entity_poly.pdbx_strand_id
1 'polypeptide(L)'
;MRKLLDNFEEYALLLLFPLMVAVVFVATMARYFNLFPMFWGEEVARYIMVFMAYIGAGLAMKRGAHVGVSFFTDRFRGVKVR
;
A
#
# COMPACT_ATOMS: atom_id res chain seq x y z
N MET A 1 8.34 12.71 18.99
CA MET A 1 7.64 11.43 19.27
C MET A 1 6.17 11.45 18.85
N ARG A 2 5.35 12.46 19.20
CA ARG A 2 3.92 12.51 18.77
C ARG A 2 3.71 12.44 17.24
N LYS A 3 4.52 13.18 16.46
CA LYS A 3 4.47 13.15 14.99
C LYS A 3 4.79 11.78 14.34
N LEU A 4 5.55 10.91 15.02
CA LEU A 4 5.85 9.56 14.52
C LEU A 4 4.64 8.64 14.69
N LEU A 5 3.91 8.79 15.81
CA LEU A 5 2.66 8.06 16.06
C LEU A 5 1.55 8.58 15.15
N ASP A 6 1.49 9.90 14.93
CA ASP A 6 0.47 10.52 14.08
C ASP A 6 0.61 10.18 12.59
N ASN A 7 1.80 9.79 12.12
CA ASN A 7 2.04 9.42 10.71
C ASN A 7 2.55 7.97 10.58
N PHE A 8 2.32 7.13 11.58
CA PHE A 8 2.80 5.75 11.59
C PHE A 8 2.33 4.97 10.36
N GLU A 9 1.10 5.22 9.90
CA GLU A 9 0.53 4.54 8.72
C GLU A 9 1.33 4.84 7.44
N GLU A 10 1.81 6.08 7.27
CA GLU A 10 2.66 6.44 6.12
C GLU A 10 4.03 5.79 6.20
N TYR A 11 4.68 5.83 7.36
CA TYR A 11 5.99 5.22 7.53
C TYR A 11 5.92 3.70 7.32
N ALA A 12 4.84 3.06 7.79
CA ALA A 12 4.60 1.64 7.56
C ALA A 12 4.46 1.32 6.06
N LEU A 13 3.66 2.10 5.30
CA LEU A 13 3.52 1.91 3.86
C LEU A 13 4.83 2.18 3.09
N LEU A 14 5.56 3.21 3.48
CA LEU A 14 6.85 3.58 2.87
C LEU A 14 7.93 2.50 3.08
N LEU A 15 7.83 1.71 4.15
CA LEU A 15 8.71 0.57 4.40
C LEU A 15 8.20 -0.72 3.75
N LEU A 16 6.91 -1.03 3.86
CA LEU A 16 6.33 -2.28 3.37
C LEU A 16 6.34 -2.37 1.84
N PHE A 17 6.15 -1.24 1.14
CA PHE A 17 6.14 -1.22 -0.32
C PHE A 17 7.49 -1.65 -0.93
N PRO A 18 8.64 -0.98 -0.64
CA PRO A 18 9.92 -1.41 -1.17
C PRO A 18 10.34 -2.79 -0.67
N LEU A 19 9.94 -3.19 0.54
CA LEU A 19 10.17 -4.54 1.05
C LEU A 19 9.47 -5.59 0.17
N MET A 20 8.20 -5.39 -0.16
CA MET A 20 7.46 -6.29 -1.06
C MET A 20 8.11 -6.36 -2.44
N VAL A 21 8.51 -5.21 -2.99
CA VAL A 21 9.20 -5.13 -4.29
C VAL A 21 10.51 -5.92 -4.25
N ALA A 22 11.32 -5.76 -3.21
CA ALA A 22 12.57 -6.50 -3.05
C ALA A 22 12.34 -8.01 -2.95
N VAL A 23 11.35 -8.45 -2.16
CA VAL A 23 11.00 -9.87 -2.04
C VAL A 23 10.60 -10.47 -3.38
N VAL A 24 9.70 -9.80 -4.11
CA VAL A 24 9.25 -10.27 -5.44
C VAL A 24 10.40 -10.25 -6.44
N PHE A 25 11.25 -9.23 -6.40
CA PHE A 25 12.42 -9.14 -7.28
C PHE A 25 13.38 -10.30 -7.03
N VAL A 26 13.74 -10.58 -5.77
CA VAL A 26 14.63 -11.71 -5.42
C VAL A 26 13.99 -13.05 -5.80
N ALA A 27 12.71 -13.27 -5.50
CA ALA A 27 12.01 -14.50 -5.87
C ALA A 27 11.98 -14.71 -7.39
N THR A 28 11.81 -13.62 -8.14
CA THR A 28 11.82 -13.63 -9.60
C THR A 28 13.22 -13.93 -10.15
N MET A 29 14.26 -13.27 -9.64
CA MET A 29 15.65 -13.54 -10.01
C MET A 29 16.04 -14.99 -9.70
N ALA A 30 15.69 -15.50 -8.52
CA ALA A 30 15.96 -16.89 -8.13
C ALA A 30 15.35 -17.90 -9.11
N ARG A 31 14.14 -17.60 -9.63
CA ARG A 31 13.48 -18.41 -10.67
C ARG A 31 14.19 -18.33 -12.02
N TYR A 32 14.59 -17.14 -12.49
CA TYR A 32 15.24 -16.98 -13.80
C TYR A 32 16.67 -17.52 -13.83
N PHE A 33 17.43 -17.32 -12.76
CA PHE A 33 18.80 -17.86 -12.63
C PHE A 33 18.83 -19.32 -12.16
N ASN A 34 17.66 -19.93 -11.95
CA ASN A 34 17.49 -21.31 -11.52
C ASN A 34 18.33 -21.67 -10.27
N LEU A 35 18.45 -20.72 -9.34
CA LEU A 35 19.29 -20.84 -8.14
C LEU A 35 18.65 -21.81 -7.14
N PHE A 36 17.41 -21.54 -6.75
CA PHE A 36 16.60 -22.37 -5.88
C PHE A 36 15.11 -22.00 -6.00
N PRO A 37 14.17 -22.94 -5.80
CA PRO A 37 12.75 -22.65 -5.79
C PRO A 37 12.38 -21.89 -4.50
N MET A 38 12.02 -20.61 -4.64
CA MET A 38 11.63 -19.75 -3.52
C MET A 38 10.13 -19.85 -3.25
N PHE A 39 9.71 -20.93 -2.56
CA PHE A 39 8.30 -21.27 -2.33
C PHE A 39 7.54 -20.26 -1.44
N TRP A 40 8.23 -19.65 -0.48
CA TRP A 40 7.62 -18.73 0.50
C TRP A 40 7.56 -17.27 0.01
N GLY A 41 8.31 -16.91 -1.04
CA GLY A 41 8.43 -15.51 -1.49
C GLY A 41 7.09 -14.93 -1.94
N GLU A 42 6.27 -15.76 -2.60
CA GLU A 42 4.93 -15.37 -3.05
C GLU A 42 3.96 -15.17 -1.87
N GLU A 43 4.04 -16.03 -0.86
CA GLU A 43 3.21 -15.95 0.35
C GLU A 43 3.52 -14.66 1.12
N VAL A 44 4.81 -14.36 1.34
CA VAL A 44 5.25 -13.14 2.01
C VAL A 44 4.80 -11.89 1.26
N ALA A 45 4.97 -11.86 -0.07
CA ALA A 45 4.52 -10.73 -0.87
C ALA A 45 3.01 -10.51 -0.76
N ARG A 46 2.23 -11.60 -0.78
CA ARG A 46 0.76 -11.56 -0.63
C ARG A 46 0.35 -11.04 0.74
N TYR A 47 0.98 -11.51 1.81
CA TYR A 47 0.66 -11.01 3.15
C TYR A 47 1.01 -9.53 3.30
N ILE A 48 2.17 -9.08 2.81
CA ILE A 48 2.55 -7.67 2.81
C ILE A 48 1.53 -6.84 2.03
N MET A 49 1.10 -7.31 0.85
CA MET A 49 0.06 -6.64 0.05
C MET A 49 -1.25 -6.48 0.82
N VAL A 50 -1.72 -7.53 1.49
CA VAL A 50 -2.95 -7.48 2.31
C VAL A 50 -2.81 -6.47 3.46
N PHE A 51 -1.68 -6.48 4.17
CA PHE A 51 -1.43 -5.50 5.25
C PHE A 51 -1.39 -4.07 4.72
N MET A 52 -0.73 -3.83 3.58
CA MET A 52 -0.71 -2.51 2.94
C MET A 52 -2.10 -2.05 2.52
N ALA A 53 -2.97 -2.94 2.05
CA ALA A 53 -4.34 -2.59 1.69
C ALA A 53 -5.13 -2.08 2.91
N TYR A 54 -5.03 -2.77 4.05
CA TYR A 54 -5.69 -2.33 5.29
C TYR A 54 -5.14 -1.01 5.83
N ILE A 55 -3.81 -0.86 5.88
CA ILE A 55 -3.16 0.37 6.36
C ILE A 55 -3.47 1.54 5.42
N GLY A 56 -3.40 1.31 4.11
CA GLY A 56 -3.72 2.28 3.06
C GLY A 56 -5.18 2.73 3.11
N ALA A 57 -6.12 1.82 3.36
CA ALA A 57 -7.53 2.17 3.57
C ALA A 57 -7.70 3.08 4.79
N GLY A 58 -7.06 2.76 5.92
CA GLY A 58 -7.07 3.62 7.11
C GLY A 58 -6.50 5.02 6.86
N LEU A 59 -5.36 5.11 6.15
CA LEU A 59 -4.75 6.39 5.79
C LEU A 59 -5.64 7.21 4.84
N ALA A 60 -6.28 6.56 3.86
CA ALA A 60 -7.20 7.22 2.94
C ALA A 60 -8.42 7.81 3.66
N MET A 61 -8.96 7.10 4.67
CA MET A 61 -10.02 7.61 5.53
C MET A 61 -9.57 8.84 6.33
N LYS A 62 -8.38 8.77 6.95
CA LYS A 62 -7.80 9.86 7.74
C LYS A 62 -7.57 11.14 6.92
N ARG A 63 -7.21 10.98 5.65
CA ARG A 63 -6.98 12.09 4.71
C ARG A 63 -8.24 12.58 4.00
N GLY A 64 -9.39 11.97 4.24
CA GLY A 64 -10.62 12.28 3.50
C GLY A 64 -10.50 11.98 2.00
N ALA A 65 -9.53 11.17 1.59
CA ALA A 65 -9.24 10.85 0.18
C ALA A 65 -10.17 9.76 -0.37
N HIS A 66 -11.43 9.74 0.08
CA HIS A 66 -12.43 8.79 -0.39
C HIS A 66 -12.93 9.22 -1.78
N VAL A 67 -12.13 8.94 -2.80
CA VAL A 67 -12.34 9.37 -4.21
C VAL A 67 -13.78 9.11 -4.67
N GLY A 68 -14.39 7.99 -4.26
CA GLY A 68 -15.75 7.62 -4.64
C GLY A 68 -16.84 8.50 -4.02
N VAL A 69 -16.69 8.94 -2.77
CA VAL A 69 -17.70 9.79 -2.10
C VAL A 69 -17.55 11.24 -2.57
N SER A 70 -16.32 11.74 -2.68
CA SER A 70 -16.04 13.10 -3.15
C SER A 70 -16.66 13.35 -4.53
N PHE A 71 -16.48 12.42 -5.48
CA PHE A 71 -17.01 12.56 -6.83
C PHE A 71 -18.53 12.65 -6.88
N PHE A 72 -19.24 11.79 -6.15
CA PHE A 72 -20.70 11.81 -6.09
C PHE A 72 -21.23 13.03 -5.34
N THR A 73 -20.59 13.43 -4.24
CA THR A 73 -20.97 14.64 -3.52
C THR A 73 -20.74 15.88 -4.37
N ASP A 74 -19.61 16.01 -5.07
CA ASP A 74 -19.28 17.18 -5.89
C ASP A 74 -20.23 17.31 -7.08
N ARG A 75 -20.62 16.19 -7.70
CA ARG A 75 -21.59 16.16 -8.79
C ARG A 75 -22.97 16.65 -8.37
N PHE A 76 -23.43 16.30 -7.17
CA PHE A 76 -24.71 16.76 -6.63
C PHE A 76 -24.63 18.16 -6.02
N ARG A 77 -23.45 18.60 -5.54
CA ARG A 77 -23.28 19.92 -4.92
C ARG A 77 -23.09 21.06 -5.93
N GLY A 78 -22.85 20.77 -7.21
CA GLY A 78 -22.72 21.80 -8.25
C GLY A 78 -21.58 22.80 -7.99
N VAL A 79 -20.60 22.43 -7.16
CA VAL A 79 -19.49 23.32 -6.81
C VAL A 79 -18.41 23.17 -7.89
N LYS A 80 -18.16 24.25 -8.63
CA LYS A 80 -16.96 24.40 -9.45
C LYS A 80 -15.75 24.41 -8.51
N VAL A 81 -15.05 23.29 -8.42
CA VAL A 81 -13.74 23.21 -7.76
C VAL A 81 -12.74 23.89 -8.70
N ARG A 82 -12.02 24.90 -8.18
CA ARG A 82 -10.93 25.61 -8.88
C ARG A 82 -9.63 24.84 -8.74
#